data_AF-A0A524NCX9-F1
#
_entry.id   AF-A0A524NCX9-F1
#
_cell.length_a   1.000
_cell.length_b   1.000
_cell.length_c   1.000
_cell.angle_alpha   90.00
_cell.angle_beta   90.00
_cell.angle_gamma   90.00
#
_symmetry.space_group_name_H-M   'P 1'
#
loop_
_entity.id
_entity.type
_entity.pdbx_description
1 polymer ?
#
loop_
_entity_poly.entity_id
_entity_poly.type
_entity_poly.pdbx_seq_one_letter_code
_entity_poly.pdbx_strand_id
1 'polypeptide(L)'
;MTMAVPEISFRALRVEDLEVLVGWFAEPDVARWWNQRATLDAVTEKYLPRIEGREPTRMWIVEVDGVPAGLIQDYLHADVPEYDECVGVPDAVGIDYLLGGAHRGRGVGFVRRGECDPPDEPPAYVYSISRTR
;
A
#
# COMPACT_ATOMS: atom_id res chain seq x y z
N MET A 1 -20.34 -13.04 22.63
CA MET A 1 -20.18 -13.36 21.21
C MET A 1 -18.72 -13.16 20.86
N THR A 2 -17.99 -14.22 20.54
CA THR A 2 -16.59 -14.11 20.09
C THR A 2 -16.64 -13.56 18.67
N MET A 3 -16.10 -12.37 18.42
CA MET A 3 -15.94 -11.88 17.05
C MET A 3 -14.86 -12.74 16.39
N ALA A 4 -15.19 -13.37 15.27
CA ALA A 4 -14.19 -14.04 14.45
C ALA A 4 -13.18 -12.98 13.97
N VAL A 5 -11.89 -13.27 14.12
CA VAL A 5 -10.83 -12.43 13.59
C VAL A 5 -10.79 -12.69 12.08
N PRO A 6 -10.91 -11.65 11.23
CA PRO A 6 -10.86 -11.83 9.78
C PRO A 6 -9.49 -12.35 9.35
N GLU A 7 -9.46 -13.21 8.33
CA GLU A 7 -8.23 -13.71 7.75
C GLU A 7 -7.63 -12.64 6.84
N ILE A 8 -6.35 -12.31 7.04
CA ILE A 8 -5.61 -11.34 6.22
C ILE A 8 -4.52 -12.08 5.46
N SER A 9 -4.56 -12.02 4.14
CA SER A 9 -3.55 -12.60 3.24
C SER A 9 -3.03 -11.56 2.25
N PHE A 10 -1.88 -11.88 1.65
CA PHE A 10 -1.26 -11.06 0.62
C PHE A 10 -0.94 -11.95 -0.58
N ARG A 11 -1.26 -11.45 -1.77
CA ARG A 11 -0.86 -12.08 -3.03
C ARG A 11 -0.26 -11.06 -3.98
N ALA A 12 0.61 -11.52 -4.88
CA ALA A 12 1.16 -10.65 -5.90
C ALA A 12 0.02 -9.99 -6.72
N LEU A 13 0.22 -8.70 -7.04
CA LEU A 13 -0.64 -7.98 -7.97
C LEU A 13 -0.59 -8.64 -9.35
N ARG A 14 -1.75 -8.74 -10.01
CA ARG A 14 -1.85 -9.28 -11.37
C ARG A 14 -2.54 -8.29 -12.30
N VAL A 15 -2.47 -8.56 -13.60
CA VAL A 15 -3.08 -7.70 -14.63
C VAL A 15 -4.60 -7.62 -14.46
N GLU A 16 -5.23 -8.67 -13.95
CA GLU A 16 -6.68 -8.72 -13.73
C GLU A 16 -7.14 -7.79 -12.59
N ASP A 17 -6.23 -7.32 -11.74
CA ASP A 17 -6.54 -6.43 -10.62
C ASP A 17 -6.51 -4.95 -11.01
N LEU A 18 -6.04 -4.59 -12.21
CA LEU A 18 -5.83 -3.18 -12.57
C LEU A 18 -7.14 -2.36 -12.54
N GLU A 19 -8.28 -2.95 -12.89
CA GLU A 19 -9.58 -2.28 -12.77
C GLU A 19 -9.99 -2.04 -11.31
N VAL A 20 -9.65 -2.96 -10.41
CA VAL A 20 -9.86 -2.79 -8.97
C VAL A 20 -9.02 -1.63 -8.45
N LEU A 21 -7.76 -1.51 -8.90
CA LEU A 21 -6.89 -0.39 -8.55
C LEU A 21 -7.45 0.94 -9.03
N VAL A 22 -8.00 1.01 -10.24
CA VAL A 22 -8.68 2.21 -10.76
C VAL A 22 -9.79 2.64 -9.80
N GLY A 23 -10.62 1.68 -9.35
CA GLY A 23 -11.67 1.93 -8.36
C GLY A 23 -11.13 2.54 -7.07
N TRP A 24 -10.07 1.97 -6.50
CA TRP A 24 -9.45 2.50 -5.28
C TRP A 24 -8.80 3.86 -5.48
N PHE A 25 -8.10 4.10 -6.58
CA PHE A 25 -7.47 5.41 -6.85
C PHE A 25 -8.49 6.52 -7.14
N ALA A 26 -9.70 6.17 -7.57
CA ALA A 26 -10.79 7.13 -7.72
C ALA A 26 -11.40 7.57 -6.39
N GLU A 27 -11.15 6.86 -5.30
CA GLU A 27 -11.66 7.24 -3.99
C GLU A 27 -10.98 8.53 -3.50
N PRO A 28 -11.73 9.56 -3.05
CA PRO A 28 -11.16 10.85 -2.64
C PRO A 28 -10.07 10.73 -1.56
N ASP A 29 -10.28 9.82 -0.60
CA ASP A 29 -9.33 9.59 0.49
C ASP A 29 -8.03 8.94 0.00
N VAL A 30 -8.05 8.19 -1.10
CA VAL A 30 -6.84 7.60 -1.71
C VAL A 30 -6.19 8.60 -2.63
N ALA A 31 -6.97 9.22 -3.51
CA ALA A 31 -6.50 10.19 -4.50
C ALA A 31 -5.70 11.33 -3.87
N ARG A 32 -6.11 11.77 -2.67
CA ARG A 32 -5.41 12.80 -1.89
C ARG A 32 -3.94 12.47 -1.61
N TRP A 33 -3.61 11.20 -1.39
CA TRP A 33 -2.27 10.77 -0.93
C TRP A 33 -1.49 9.98 -1.98
N TRP A 34 -2.16 9.10 -2.73
CA TRP A 34 -1.49 8.17 -3.64
C TRP A 34 -1.08 8.80 -4.98
N ASN A 35 -1.58 10.01 -5.29
CA ASN A 35 -1.28 10.81 -6.47
C ASN A 35 -1.21 9.99 -7.78
N GLN A 36 -2.17 9.07 -7.96
CA GLN A 36 -2.28 8.21 -9.12
C GLN A 36 -3.54 8.56 -9.90
N ARG A 37 -3.41 8.78 -11.21
CA ARG A 37 -4.59 8.96 -12.07
C ARG A 37 -5.40 7.68 -12.11
N ALA A 38 -6.69 7.80 -11.78
CA ALA A 38 -7.66 6.72 -11.76
C ALA A 38 -8.22 6.41 -13.16
N THR A 39 -7.34 6.14 -14.12
CA THR A 39 -7.72 5.63 -15.45
C THR A 39 -6.96 4.35 -15.73
N LEU A 40 -7.58 3.44 -16.47
CA LEU A 40 -6.94 2.14 -16.77
C LEU A 40 -5.62 2.32 -17.50
N ASP A 41 -5.52 3.27 -18.43
CA ASP A 41 -4.27 3.57 -19.15
C ASP A 41 -3.14 3.99 -18.20
N ALA A 42 -3.41 4.94 -17.29
CA ALA A 42 -2.41 5.47 -16.36
C ALA A 42 -2.01 4.45 -15.29
N VAL A 43 -2.95 3.59 -14.89
CA VAL A 43 -2.68 2.48 -13.98
C VAL A 43 -1.85 1.41 -14.69
N THR A 44 -2.22 1.03 -15.92
CA THR A 44 -1.47 0.04 -16.71
C THR A 44 -0.04 0.51 -16.96
N GLU A 45 0.14 1.76 -17.36
CA GLU A 45 1.45 2.38 -17.60
C GLU A 45 2.40 2.23 -16.40
N LYS A 46 1.88 2.44 -15.18
CA LYS A 46 2.68 2.39 -13.94
C LYS A 46 2.86 0.98 -13.38
N TYR A 47 1.82 0.15 -13.41
CA TYR A 47 1.83 -1.12 -12.67
C TYR A 47 2.20 -2.32 -13.54
N LEU A 48 2.01 -2.28 -14.86
CA LEU A 48 2.38 -3.40 -15.73
C LEU A 48 3.89 -3.71 -15.69
N PRO A 49 4.81 -2.73 -15.77
CA PRO A 49 6.25 -2.99 -15.61
C PRO A 49 6.60 -3.69 -14.29
N ARG A 50 5.91 -3.35 -13.19
CA ARG A 50 6.12 -3.93 -11.86
C ARG A 50 5.62 -5.37 -11.78
N ILE A 51 4.44 -5.64 -12.35
CA ILE A 51 3.88 -6.99 -12.47
C ILE A 51 4.82 -7.88 -13.28
N GLU A 52 5.41 -7.35 -14.35
CA GLU A 52 6.36 -8.07 -15.21
C GLU A 52 7.79 -8.18 -14.62
N GLY A 53 8.05 -7.59 -13.44
CA GLY A 53 9.36 -7.59 -12.81
C GLY A 53 10.41 -6.73 -13.53
N ARG A 54 9.97 -5.79 -14.37
CA ARG A 54 10.85 -4.80 -15.04
C ARG A 54 11.21 -3.62 -14.14
N GLU A 55 10.52 -3.48 -13.01
CA GLU A 55 10.83 -2.52 -11.95
C GLU A 55 11.05 -3.28 -10.62
N PRO A 56 11.91 -2.77 -9.73
CA PRO A 56 12.26 -3.46 -8.49
C PRO A 56 11.13 -3.43 -7.44
N THR A 57 10.21 -2.46 -7.52
CA THR A 57 9.08 -2.34 -6.60
C THR A 57 8.12 -3.52 -6.76
N ARG A 58 7.91 -4.26 -5.67
CA ARG A 58 6.97 -5.36 -5.61
C ARG A 58 5.60 -4.85 -5.19
N MET A 59 4.56 -5.37 -5.84
CA MET A 59 3.18 -4.95 -5.63
C MET A 59 2.33 -6.14 -5.18
N TRP A 60 1.47 -5.91 -4.19
CA TRP A 60 0.65 -6.94 -3.59
C TRP A 60 -0.79 -6.46 -3.36
N ILE A 61 -1.74 -7.36 -3.57
CA ILE A 61 -3.13 -7.19 -3.12
C ILE A 61 -3.22 -7.70 -1.67
N VAL A 62 -3.74 -6.85 -0.79
CA VAL A 62 -4.21 -7.24 0.53
C VAL A 62 -5.58 -7.87 0.38
N GLU A 63 -5.79 -9.05 0.92
CA GLU A 63 -7.07 -9.73 0.93
C GLU A 63 -7.60 -9.86 2.36
N VAL A 64 -8.91 -9.63 2.53
CA VAL A 64 -9.63 -9.87 3.78
C VAL A 64 -10.67 -10.93 3.50
N ASP A 65 -10.55 -12.09 4.17
CA ASP A 65 -11.39 -13.27 3.93
C ASP A 65 -11.44 -13.67 2.44
N GLY A 66 -10.28 -13.56 1.76
CA GLY A 66 -10.13 -13.88 0.33
C GLY A 66 -10.65 -12.81 -0.65
N VAL A 67 -11.10 -11.65 -0.15
CA VAL A 67 -11.61 -10.55 -0.99
C VAL A 67 -10.56 -9.44 -1.08
N PRO A 68 -10.22 -8.95 -2.31
CA PRO A 68 -9.34 -7.80 -2.48
C PRO A 68 -9.80 -6.58 -1.67
N ALA A 69 -8.94 -6.14 -0.76
CA ALA A 69 -9.25 -5.12 0.24
C ALA A 69 -8.30 -3.91 0.18
N GLY A 70 -7.14 -4.04 -0.47
CA GLY A 70 -6.17 -2.96 -0.59
C GLY A 70 -4.96 -3.32 -1.44
N LEU A 71 -4.06 -2.34 -1.57
CA LEU A 71 -2.79 -2.46 -2.28
C LEU A 71 -1.67 -2.17 -1.27
N ILE A 72 -0.61 -2.97 -1.30
CA ILE A 72 0.64 -2.71 -0.58
C ILE A 72 1.81 -2.88 -1.55
N GLN A 73 2.81 -2.03 -1.43
CA GLN A 73 4.06 -2.15 -2.17
C GLN A 73 5.24 -2.22 -1.20
N ASP A 74 6.30 -2.86 -1.65
CA ASP A 74 7.60 -2.81 -0.99
C ASP A 74 8.73 -2.64 -2.01
N TYR A 75 9.76 -1.91 -1.61
CA TYR A 75 10.93 -1.62 -2.43
C TYR A 75 12.15 -1.40 -1.54
N LEU A 76 13.35 -1.70 -2.06
CA LEU A 76 14.58 -1.33 -1.36
C LEU A 76 14.87 0.15 -1.59
N HIS A 77 15.25 0.87 -0.54
CA HIS A 77 15.70 2.26 -0.68
C HIS A 77 16.93 2.36 -1.59
N ALA A 78 17.81 1.36 -1.56
CA ALA A 78 18.97 1.26 -2.45
C ALA A 78 18.62 1.24 -3.95
N ASP A 79 17.39 0.84 -4.32
CA ASP A 79 16.92 0.89 -5.72
C ASP A 79 16.47 2.29 -6.14
N VAL A 80 16.39 3.24 -5.20
CA VAL A 80 16.08 4.65 -5.43
C VAL A 80 17.12 5.54 -4.70
N PRO A 81 18.32 5.71 -5.28
CA PRO A 81 19.48 6.30 -4.59
C PRO A 81 19.23 7.67 -3.97
N GLU A 82 18.34 8.46 -4.56
CA GLU A 82 17.97 9.80 -4.10
C GLU A 82 17.25 9.79 -2.75
N TYR A 83 16.54 8.71 -2.40
CA TYR A 83 15.86 8.55 -1.11
C TYR A 83 16.71 7.78 -0.09
N ASP A 84 17.64 6.94 -0.54
CA ASP A 84 18.51 6.14 0.34
C ASP A 84 19.37 7.01 1.26
N GLU A 85 19.93 8.09 0.73
CA GLU A 85 20.76 9.04 1.50
C GLU A 85 19.96 9.75 2.61
N CYS A 86 18.69 10.06 2.36
CA CYS A 86 17.81 10.67 3.36
C CYS A 86 17.43 9.69 4.49
N VAL A 87 17.24 8.41 4.16
CA VAL A 87 16.87 7.40 5.16
C VAL A 87 18.05 7.01 6.04
N GLY A 88 19.25 6.87 5.48
CA GLY A 88 20.47 6.61 6.25
C GLY A 88 20.47 5.29 7.04
N VAL A 89 19.57 4.36 6.70
CA VAL A 89 19.47 3.02 7.29
C VAL A 89 19.90 2.00 6.24
N PRO A 90 20.97 1.24 6.47
CA PRO A 90 21.40 0.19 5.55
C PRO A 90 20.28 -0.83 5.28
N ASP A 91 20.14 -1.25 4.02
CA ASP A 91 19.18 -2.26 3.57
C ASP A 91 17.71 -1.93 3.91
N ALA A 92 17.36 -0.64 3.97
CA ALA A 92 16.00 -0.21 4.28
C ALA A 92 15.00 -0.65 3.19
N VAL A 93 13.81 -1.04 3.65
CA VAL A 93 12.66 -1.34 2.81
C VAL A 93 11.58 -0.29 3.04
N GLY A 94 11.19 0.40 1.96
CA GLY A 94 10.04 1.27 1.95
C GLY A 94 8.76 0.45 1.77
N ILE A 95 7.69 0.85 2.47
CA ILE A 95 6.37 0.24 2.33
C ILE A 95 5.33 1.35 2.19
N ASP A 96 4.54 1.30 1.12
CA ASP A 96 3.34 2.11 0.99
C ASP A 96 2.12 1.21 0.88
N TYR A 97 0.99 1.61 1.45
CA TYR A 97 -0.23 0.83 1.35
C TYR A 97 -1.49 1.70 1.38
N LEU A 98 -2.58 1.15 0.83
CA LEU A 98 -3.92 1.69 0.91
C LEU A 98 -4.93 0.56 1.16
N LEU A 99 -6.06 0.90 1.76
CA LEU A 99 -7.23 0.03 1.83
C LEU A 99 -8.36 0.65 1.02
N GLY A 100 -9.10 -0.14 0.26
CA GLY A 100 -10.34 0.30 -0.39
C GLY A 100 -11.41 0.67 0.64
N GLY A 101 -12.31 1.58 0.27
CA GLY A 101 -13.27 2.19 1.20
C GLY A 101 -14.14 1.19 1.95
N ALA A 102 -14.52 0.07 1.31
CA ALA A 102 -15.33 -0.98 1.92
C ALA A 102 -14.66 -1.65 3.14
N HIS A 103 -13.34 -1.60 3.26
CA HIS A 103 -12.57 -2.26 4.31
C HIS A 103 -11.98 -1.29 5.35
N ARG A 104 -12.19 0.03 5.21
CA ARG A 104 -11.75 1.03 6.20
C ARG A 104 -12.66 1.04 7.44
N GLY A 105 -12.11 1.45 8.59
CA GLY A 105 -12.86 1.57 9.85
C GLY A 105 -13.22 0.25 10.55
N ARG A 106 -12.74 -0.89 10.03
CA ARG A 106 -13.05 -2.24 10.54
C ARG A 106 -11.93 -2.87 11.38
N GLY A 107 -10.85 -2.14 11.63
CA GLY A 107 -9.67 -2.65 12.34
C GLY A 107 -8.81 -3.65 11.56
N VAL A 108 -9.03 -3.78 10.23
CA VAL A 108 -8.27 -4.69 9.35
C VAL A 108 -6.99 -4.09 8.76
N GLY A 109 -6.75 -2.80 8.99
CA GLY A 109 -5.50 -2.13 8.66
C GLY A 109 -4.64 -1.97 9.90
N PHE A 110 -4.32 -0.72 10.24
CA PHE A 110 -3.57 -0.39 11.44
C PHE A 110 -4.44 0.30 12.48
N VAL A 111 -4.09 0.13 13.75
CA VAL A 111 -4.55 1.03 14.82
C VAL A 111 -3.62 2.23 14.84
N ARG A 112 -4.13 3.44 14.55
CA ARG A 112 -3.39 4.69 14.70
C ARG A 112 -2.92 4.82 16.15
N ARG A 113 -1.61 4.82 16.38
CA ARG A 113 -1.00 4.99 17.72
C ARG A 113 -0.66 6.45 18.03
N GLY A 114 -0.48 7.29 17.00
CA GLY A 114 -0.12 8.70 17.12
C GLY A 114 0.09 9.34 15.75
N GLU A 115 0.56 10.59 15.74
CA GLU A 115 0.90 11.39 14.56
C GLU A 115 2.35 11.84 14.71
N CYS A 116 3.16 11.69 13.66
CA CYS A 116 4.52 12.21 13.61
C CYS A 116 4.54 13.27 12.51
N ASP A 117 5.07 14.45 12.84
CA ASP A 117 5.11 15.61 11.95
C ASP A 117 6.59 15.87 11.58
N PRO A 118 7.12 15.17 10.57
CA PRO A 118 8.47 15.41 10.09
C PRO A 118 8.55 16.78 9.39
N PRO A 119 9.64 17.54 9.60
CA PRO A 119 9.84 18.78 8.86
C PRO A 119 9.99 18.47 7.37
N ASP A 120 9.31 19.26 6.53
CA ASP A 120 9.38 19.27 5.06
C ASP A 120 8.69 18.12 4.30
N GLU A 121 7.91 17.27 4.98
CA GLU A 121 7.05 16.26 4.36
C GLU A 121 5.59 16.37 4.82
N PRO A 122 4.59 15.96 4.01
CA PRO A 122 3.23 15.80 4.50
C PRO A 122 3.21 14.77 5.64
N PRO A 123 2.32 14.92 6.64
CA PRO A 123 2.36 14.12 7.87
C PRO A 123 2.37 12.61 7.56
N ALA A 124 3.43 11.94 8.00
CA ALA A 124 3.61 10.51 7.87
C ALA A 124 3.01 9.81 9.10
N TYR A 125 2.09 8.89 8.87
CA TYR A 125 1.52 8.09 9.94
C TYR A 125 2.45 6.92 10.27
N VAL A 126 2.91 6.84 11.52
CA VAL A 126 3.65 5.69 12.02
C VAL A 126 2.68 4.59 12.39
N TYR A 127 2.82 3.45 11.73
CA TYR A 127 1.93 2.32 11.86
C TYR A 127 2.65 1.12 12.46
N SER A 128 2.10 0.52 13.54
CA SER A 128 2.66 -0.68 14.16
C SER A 128 1.86 -1.92 13.74
N ILE A 129 2.51 -2.90 13.10
CA ILE A 129 1.94 -4.25 12.92
C ILE A 129 2.09 -5.00 14.25
N SER A 130 1.03 -5.05 15.06
CA SER A 130 1.01 -5.97 16.20
C SER A 130 0.58 -7.35 15.72
N ARG A 131 1.53 -8.30 15.60
CA ARG A 131 1.18 -9.72 15.63
C ARG A 131 0.50 -10.00 16.98
N THR A 132 -0.79 -10.33 16.96
CA THR A 132 -1.37 -11.08 18.06
C THR A 132 -0.83 -12.50 17.93
N ARG A 133 -0.25 -13.01 19.03
CA ARG A 133 0.48 -14.27 19.12
C ARG A 133 -0.34 -15.47 18.67
#